data_AF-A0A9E6JR09-F1
#
_entry.id   AF-A0A9E6JR09-F1
#
_cell.length_a   1.000
_cell.length_b   1.000
_cell.length_c   1.000
_cell.angle_alpha   90.00
_cell.angle_beta   90.00
_cell.angle_gamma   90.00
#
_symmetry.space_group_name_H-M   'P 1'
#
loop_
_entity.id
_entity.type
_entity.pdbx_description
1 polymer ?
#
loop_
_entity_poly.entity_id
_entity_poly.type
_entity_poly.pdbx_seq_one_letter_code
_entity_poly.pdbx_strand_id
1 'polypeptide(L)'
;MPQISQIDIEDFNYPLPSERIAQFPLENRDNSKLLIYKDKKISEDIFFNINKYLPPKSLLVFNNTKVIHARLNFIKTSGAKIEIFCLEPAGDLNDMQLVFQQKGNCTWKCLIGNNKRWKSDAIKINNSGVFLTAEKMEQKGESFTIRFSWEPQELCFSEILEIFGKVPLPPYINRNPENSDNIRYQTVFAKYEGSVAAPTAGLHFTENILKKLNESGIQQQYLTLHVGAGTFKPVTAQNINEHEMHEEHFSVSKQFIEAIINQEQNPIIPVGTTSLRTLESLYWIGVKKILKIDNQNILHQWQAYEIEEKMISIKEAFTALLDFMNSSGSLQFNGSTMLIIVPGYKFKVAKGIITNFHQPKSTLLLLVSAMIGEIWKESYLYALDNDFRFLSYGDCCLFLPGS
;
A
#
# COMPACT_ATOMS: atom_id res chain seq x y z
N MET A 1 -2.26 21.61 16.53
CA MET A 1 -1.27 21.53 15.43
C MET A 1 0.20 21.79 15.79
N PRO A 2 0.60 22.67 16.73
CA PRO A 2 2.02 23.01 16.91
C PRO A 2 2.93 21.84 17.37
N GLN A 3 2.34 20.75 17.88
CA GLN A 3 3.07 19.56 18.30
C GLN A 3 3.42 18.59 17.14
N ILE A 4 2.69 18.65 16.03
CA ILE A 4 2.94 17.80 14.83
C ILE A 4 4.04 18.41 13.95
N SER A 5 4.16 19.74 13.97
CA SER A 5 5.15 20.50 13.19
C SER A 5 6.60 20.39 13.68
N GLN A 6 6.89 19.56 14.68
CA GLN A 6 8.22 19.41 15.29
C GLN A 6 8.77 17.98 15.22
N ILE A 7 8.12 17.09 14.46
CA ILE A 7 8.62 15.71 14.31
C ILE A 7 9.78 15.74 13.32
N ASP A 8 11.00 15.59 13.85
CA ASP A 8 12.22 15.39 13.06
C ASP A 8 12.31 13.93 12.63
N ILE A 9 12.51 13.70 11.33
CA ILE A 9 12.59 12.35 10.77
C ILE A 9 13.82 11.58 11.28
N GLU A 10 14.86 12.27 11.75
CA GLU A 10 16.05 11.65 12.34
C GLU A 10 15.75 10.91 13.64
N ASP A 11 14.72 11.31 14.40
CA ASP A 11 14.28 10.59 15.60
C ASP A 11 13.74 9.19 15.28
N PHE A 12 13.45 8.94 14.00
CA PHE A 12 12.97 7.67 13.44
C PHE A 12 14.05 6.97 12.62
N ASN A 13 15.32 7.18 13.00
CA ASN A 13 16.46 6.49 12.43
C ASN A 13 16.87 5.30 13.30
N TYR A 14 17.33 4.23 12.67
CA TYR A 14 17.91 3.07 13.33
C TYR A 14 18.88 2.37 12.37
N PRO A 15 19.92 1.67 12.86
CA PRO A 15 20.85 0.97 11.98
C PRO A 15 20.16 -0.20 11.30
N LEU A 16 20.05 -0.15 9.97
CA LEU A 16 19.54 -1.27 9.16
C LEU A 16 20.67 -1.81 8.27
N PRO A 17 21.34 -2.91 8.68
CA PRO A 17 22.37 -3.54 7.88
C PRO A 17 21.78 -4.16 6.61
N SER A 18 22.51 -4.12 5.50
CA SER A 18 22.05 -4.66 4.21
C SER A 18 21.76 -6.17 4.25
N GLU A 19 22.49 -6.91 5.08
CA GLU A 19 22.35 -8.34 5.33
C GLU A 19 21.05 -8.69 6.07
N ARG A 20 20.41 -7.72 6.73
CA ARG A 20 19.08 -7.90 7.34
C ARG A 20 17.95 -7.68 6.33
N ILE A 21 18.22 -7.15 5.13
CA ILE A 21 17.21 -6.92 4.11
C ILE A 21 17.00 -8.19 3.27
N ALA A 22 15.83 -8.81 3.39
CA ALA A 22 15.49 -10.01 2.63
C ALA A 22 15.37 -9.73 1.13
N GLN A 23 16.22 -10.37 0.33
CA GLN A 23 16.18 -10.30 -1.14
C GLN A 23 15.14 -11.23 -1.77
N PHE A 24 14.78 -12.29 -1.05
CA PHE A 24 13.77 -13.27 -1.44
C PHE A 24 12.89 -13.64 -0.24
N PRO A 25 11.61 -13.97 -0.46
CA PRO A 25 10.75 -14.51 0.59
C PRO A 25 11.13 -15.96 0.90
N LEU A 26 10.95 -16.40 2.15
CA LEU A 26 11.12 -17.80 2.55
C LEU A 26 10.23 -18.73 1.73
N GLU A 27 10.75 -19.89 1.31
CA GLU A 27 10.02 -20.89 0.52
C GLU A 27 8.58 -21.08 1.03
N ASN A 28 8.45 -21.41 2.31
CA ASN A 28 7.20 -21.37 3.07
C ASN A 28 7.09 -20.02 3.79
N ARG A 29 6.21 -19.14 3.32
CA ARG A 29 6.12 -17.76 3.81
C ARG A 29 5.59 -17.65 5.23
N ASP A 30 4.76 -18.59 5.65
CA ASP A 30 4.21 -18.68 7.01
C ASP A 30 5.21 -19.21 8.04
N ASN A 31 6.42 -19.61 7.62
CA ASN A 31 7.55 -19.87 8.51
C ASN A 31 8.38 -18.62 8.83
N SER A 32 7.97 -17.44 8.36
CA SER A 32 8.61 -16.18 8.75
C SER A 32 8.48 -15.95 10.26
N LYS A 33 9.45 -15.24 10.84
CA LYS A 33 9.35 -14.86 12.25
C LYS A 33 8.20 -13.86 12.43
N LEU A 34 7.58 -13.91 13.60
CA LEU A 34 6.54 -13.00 14.03
C LEU A 34 6.98 -12.34 15.33
N LEU A 35 7.31 -11.04 15.27
CA LEU A 35 7.47 -10.22 16.46
C LEU A 35 6.08 -9.86 16.98
N ILE A 36 5.87 -10.01 18.28
CA ILE A 36 4.57 -9.78 18.92
C ILE A 36 4.79 -8.74 20.01
N TYR A 37 4.09 -7.61 19.89
CA TYR A 37 3.92 -6.68 20.99
C TYR A 37 2.49 -6.77 21.48
N LYS A 38 2.29 -7.28 22.69
CA LYS A 38 0.98 -7.45 23.31
C LYS A 38 1.12 -7.29 24.82
N ASP A 39 0.17 -6.63 25.46
CA ASP A 39 0.16 -6.43 26.92
C ASP A 39 1.48 -5.79 27.43
N LYS A 40 2.00 -4.82 26.66
CA LYS A 40 3.28 -4.13 26.90
C LYS A 40 4.51 -5.05 26.96
N LYS A 41 4.45 -6.22 26.33
CA LYS A 41 5.56 -7.18 26.25
C LYS A 41 5.89 -7.49 24.81
N ILE A 42 7.20 -7.55 24.53
CA ILE A 42 7.75 -8.04 23.26
C ILE A 42 8.03 -9.53 23.41
N SER A 43 7.60 -10.32 22.44
CA SER A 43 7.91 -11.75 22.31
C SER A 43 8.00 -12.13 20.84
N GLU A 44 8.39 -13.37 20.55
CA GLU A 44 8.44 -13.90 19.20
C GLU A 44 7.77 -15.29 19.08
N ASP A 45 7.28 -15.60 17.88
CA ASP A 45 6.86 -16.93 17.43
C ASP A 45 7.09 -16.99 15.90
N ILE A 46 6.61 -18.03 15.24
CA ILE A 46 6.48 -18.09 13.79
C ILE A 46 5.11 -17.57 13.34
N PHE A 47 5.05 -16.99 12.15
CA PHE A 47 3.83 -16.42 11.58
C PHE A 47 2.69 -17.46 11.48
N PHE A 48 3.02 -18.73 11.30
CA PHE A 48 2.08 -19.84 11.30
C PHE A 48 1.16 -19.89 12.53
N ASN A 49 1.63 -19.38 13.67
CA ASN A 49 0.92 -19.36 14.94
C ASN A 49 0.14 -18.06 15.22
N ILE A 50 0.06 -17.13 14.26
CA ILE A 50 -0.55 -15.80 14.45
C ILE A 50 -1.97 -15.86 15.03
N ASN A 51 -2.77 -16.87 14.67
CA ASN A 51 -4.14 -17.05 15.15
C ASN A 51 -4.23 -17.18 16.69
N LYS A 52 -3.16 -17.63 17.37
CA LYS A 52 -3.12 -17.74 18.84
C LYS A 52 -3.04 -16.39 19.55
N TYR A 53 -2.53 -15.37 18.86
CA TYR A 53 -2.21 -14.07 19.47
C TYR A 53 -3.30 -13.03 19.21
N LEU A 54 -4.06 -13.20 18.13
CA LEU A 54 -5.16 -12.32 17.77
C LEU A 54 -6.29 -12.38 18.80
N PRO A 55 -6.90 -11.23 19.17
CA PRO A 55 -8.07 -11.22 20.02
C PRO A 55 -9.22 -12.05 19.42
N PRO A 56 -10.01 -12.76 20.24
CA PRO A 56 -11.18 -13.49 19.76
C PRO A 56 -12.15 -12.58 18.99
N LYS A 57 -12.82 -13.14 17.97
CA LYS A 57 -13.79 -12.42 17.12
C LYS A 57 -13.22 -11.21 16.38
N SER A 58 -11.90 -11.08 16.28
CA SER A 58 -11.29 -9.99 15.50
C SER A 58 -11.71 -10.05 14.03
N LEU A 59 -11.75 -8.88 13.40
CA LEU A 59 -11.88 -8.74 11.97
C LEU A 59 -10.53 -8.32 11.38
N LEU A 60 -9.96 -9.15 10.51
CA LEU A 60 -8.78 -8.79 9.73
C LEU A 60 -9.19 -8.09 8.43
N VAL A 61 -8.50 -6.99 8.13
CA VAL A 61 -8.76 -6.21 6.91
C VAL A 61 -7.53 -6.23 6.00
N PHE A 62 -7.69 -6.81 4.82
CA PHE A 62 -6.62 -7.01 3.84
C PHE A 62 -6.76 -6.07 2.65
N ASN A 63 -5.63 -5.71 2.03
CA ASN A 63 -5.61 -5.08 0.71
C ASN A 63 -5.47 -6.15 -0.38
N ASN A 64 -6.48 -6.33 -1.23
CA ASN A 64 -6.49 -7.35 -2.29
C ASN A 64 -6.06 -6.80 -3.67
N THR A 65 -5.34 -5.69 -3.69
CA THR A 65 -4.74 -5.18 -4.93
C THR A 65 -3.74 -6.18 -5.52
N LYS A 66 -3.69 -6.24 -6.86
CA LYS A 66 -2.79 -7.07 -7.64
C LYS A 66 -1.70 -6.19 -8.26
N VAL A 67 -0.45 -6.57 -8.02
CA VAL A 67 0.72 -5.89 -8.60
C VAL A 67 0.71 -6.04 -10.12
N ILE A 68 0.91 -4.93 -10.83
CA ILE A 68 1.06 -4.88 -12.29
C ILE A 68 2.53 -4.91 -12.72
N HIS A 69 2.80 -5.36 -13.93
CA HIS A 69 4.12 -5.36 -14.56
C HIS A 69 4.55 -3.95 -15.03
N ALA A 70 4.64 -3.00 -14.11
CA ALA A 70 4.80 -1.58 -14.41
C ALA A 70 6.20 -1.15 -14.91
N ARG A 71 7.23 -2.01 -14.91
CA ARG A 71 8.57 -1.67 -15.45
C ARG A 71 8.76 -2.17 -16.87
N LEU A 72 8.73 -1.24 -17.82
CA LEU A 72 8.96 -1.49 -19.24
C LEU A 72 10.42 -1.21 -19.61
N ASN A 73 11.05 -2.12 -20.36
CA ASN A 73 12.43 -1.98 -20.79
C ASN A 73 12.51 -1.80 -22.30
N PHE A 74 12.99 -0.64 -22.73
CA PHE A 74 13.24 -0.34 -24.13
C PHE A 74 14.73 -0.45 -24.45
N ILE A 75 15.08 -1.31 -25.39
CA ILE A 75 16.46 -1.45 -25.87
C ILE A 75 16.55 -0.78 -27.23
N LYS A 76 17.31 0.32 -27.31
CA LYS A 76 17.54 1.04 -28.57
C LYS A 76 18.43 0.22 -29.51
N THR A 77 18.39 0.53 -30.81
CA THR A 77 19.32 -0.02 -31.81
C THR A 77 20.79 0.18 -31.45
N SER A 78 21.11 1.25 -30.72
CA SER A 78 22.45 1.52 -30.19
C SER A 78 22.85 0.65 -28.99
N GLY A 79 22.01 -0.30 -28.56
CA GLY A 79 22.19 -1.12 -27.35
C GLY A 79 21.89 -0.40 -26.03
N ALA A 80 21.48 0.87 -26.08
CA ALA A 80 21.16 1.63 -24.86
C ALA A 80 19.81 1.20 -24.28
N LYS A 81 19.81 0.82 -22.99
CA LYS A 81 18.61 0.48 -22.22
C LYS A 81 17.97 1.73 -21.60
N ILE A 82 16.70 1.96 -21.92
CA ILE A 82 15.82 2.95 -21.31
C ILE A 82 14.77 2.19 -20.49
N GLU A 83 14.64 2.52 -19.22
CA GLU A 83 13.63 1.92 -18.35
C GLU A 83 12.51 2.93 -18.14
N ILE A 84 11.27 2.52 -18.36
CA ILE A 84 10.08 3.32 -18.07
C ILE A 84 9.32 2.61 -16.95
N PHE A 85 9.15 3.29 -15.82
CA PHE A 85 8.37 2.79 -14.69
C PHE A 85 7.03 3.53 -14.66
N CYS A 86 5.94 2.83 -14.98
CA CYS A 86 4.58 3.36 -14.93
C CYS A 86 4.15 3.55 -13.47
N LEU A 87 3.73 4.75 -13.08
CA LEU A 87 3.38 5.07 -11.69
C LEU A 87 1.87 5.09 -11.51
N GLU A 88 1.18 5.87 -12.34
CA GLU A 88 -0.27 6.08 -12.32
C GLU A 88 -0.76 6.56 -13.69
N PRO A 89 -2.04 6.35 -14.02
CA PRO A 89 -2.65 6.89 -15.22
C PRO A 89 -2.54 8.42 -15.29
N ALA A 90 -2.38 8.97 -16.49
CA ALA A 90 -2.48 10.40 -16.72
C ALA A 90 -3.82 10.73 -17.38
N GLY A 91 -4.58 11.66 -16.78
CA GLY A 91 -5.88 12.13 -17.29
C GLY A 91 -6.98 12.08 -16.22
N ASP A 92 -8.23 12.34 -16.64
CA ASP A 92 -9.40 12.42 -15.74
C ASP A 92 -10.07 11.06 -15.45
N LEU A 93 -9.52 9.97 -16.01
CA LEU A 93 -10.01 8.62 -15.76
C LEU A 93 -9.53 8.14 -14.39
N ASN A 94 -10.39 8.25 -13.38
CA ASN A 94 -10.09 7.83 -12.01
C ASN A 94 -10.34 6.33 -11.75
N ASP A 95 -10.94 5.61 -12.71
CA ASP A 95 -11.18 4.17 -12.59
C ASP A 95 -10.01 3.38 -13.22
N MET A 96 -9.16 2.82 -12.36
CA MET A 96 -8.01 2.01 -12.77
C MET A 96 -8.39 0.84 -13.68
N GLN A 97 -9.56 0.21 -13.48
CA GLN A 97 -9.97 -0.92 -14.32
C GLN A 97 -10.26 -0.47 -15.75
N LEU A 98 -10.92 0.68 -15.90
CA LEU A 98 -11.17 1.27 -17.22
C LEU A 98 -9.85 1.66 -17.91
N VAL A 99 -8.88 2.18 -17.15
CA VAL A 99 -7.56 2.51 -17.70
C VAL A 99 -6.86 1.26 -18.25
N PHE A 100 -6.85 0.15 -17.51
CA PHE A 100 -6.20 -1.08 -17.99
C PHE A 100 -6.90 -1.72 -19.20
N GLN A 101 -8.20 -1.46 -19.38
CA GLN A 101 -8.98 -1.94 -20.53
C GLN A 101 -8.87 -1.04 -21.78
N GLN A 102 -8.14 0.08 -21.71
CA GLN A 102 -7.89 0.91 -22.88
C GLN A 102 -7.17 0.13 -23.97
N LYS A 103 -7.53 0.41 -25.22
CA LYS A 103 -7.08 -0.29 -26.43
C LYS A 103 -6.34 0.66 -27.36
N GLY A 104 -5.27 0.17 -27.99
CA GLY A 104 -4.42 0.88 -28.95
C GLY A 104 -3.52 1.97 -28.39
N ASN A 105 -3.95 2.74 -27.38
CA ASN A 105 -3.12 3.74 -26.71
C ASN A 105 -3.61 4.11 -25.30
N CYS A 106 -2.70 4.66 -24.49
CA CYS A 106 -3.01 5.28 -23.19
C CYS A 106 -1.91 6.28 -22.79
N THR A 107 -2.17 7.06 -21.73
CA THR A 107 -1.22 8.01 -21.16
C THR A 107 -1.00 7.74 -19.68
N TRP A 108 0.27 7.74 -19.27
CA TRP A 108 0.68 7.42 -17.89
C TRP A 108 1.73 8.39 -17.39
N LYS A 109 1.70 8.70 -16.10
CA LYS A 109 2.83 9.33 -15.41
C LYS A 109 3.85 8.25 -15.09
N CYS A 110 5.09 8.49 -15.48
CA CYS A 110 6.18 7.53 -15.43
C CYS A 110 7.46 8.14 -14.83
N LEU A 111 8.32 7.30 -14.25
CA LEU A 111 9.75 7.63 -14.06
C LEU A 111 10.56 7.01 -15.21
N ILE A 112 11.62 7.71 -15.64
CA ILE A 112 12.49 7.25 -16.73
C ILE A 112 13.90 7.00 -16.21
N GLY A 113 14.29 5.73 -16.15
CA GLY A 113 15.66 5.30 -15.94
C GLY A 113 16.52 5.56 -17.19
N ASN A 114 17.76 6.03 -17.00
CA ASN A 114 18.68 6.42 -18.08
C ASN A 114 18.12 7.50 -19.04
N ASN A 115 17.27 8.41 -18.55
CA ASN A 115 16.62 9.44 -19.36
C ASN A 115 17.57 10.23 -20.27
N LYS A 116 18.80 10.53 -19.82
CA LYS A 116 19.85 11.24 -20.60
C LYS A 116 20.18 10.54 -21.94
N ARG A 117 19.89 9.25 -22.09
CA ARG A 117 20.11 8.46 -23.32
C ARG A 117 18.89 8.42 -24.26
N TRP A 118 17.72 8.89 -23.81
CA TRP A 118 16.51 9.02 -24.62
C TRP A 118 16.39 10.44 -25.17
N LYS A 119 16.99 10.66 -26.35
CA LYS A 119 17.02 11.95 -27.06
C LYS A 119 15.97 12.10 -28.18
N SER A 120 15.35 11.00 -28.61
CA SER A 120 14.30 10.98 -29.63
C SER A 120 12.93 11.25 -29.01
N ASP A 121 11.97 11.66 -29.84
CA ASP A 121 10.58 11.88 -29.41
C ASP A 121 9.88 10.57 -29.03
N ALA A 122 10.21 9.48 -29.73
CA ALA A 122 9.65 8.15 -29.52
C ALA A 122 10.74 7.06 -29.40
N ILE A 123 10.39 5.96 -28.73
CA ILE A 123 11.12 4.69 -28.74
C ILE A 123 10.15 3.52 -28.94
N LYS A 124 10.57 2.49 -29.66
CA LYS A 124 9.73 1.34 -30.03
C LYS A 124 10.43 0.02 -29.70
N ILE A 125 9.67 -0.96 -29.23
CA ILE A 125 10.09 -2.35 -29.04
C ILE A 125 9.08 -3.31 -29.70
N ASN A 126 9.54 -4.53 -29.95
CA ASN A 126 8.73 -5.63 -30.49
C ASN A 126 8.95 -6.87 -29.61
N ASN A 127 7.87 -7.57 -29.29
CA ASN A 127 7.90 -8.91 -28.75
C ASN A 127 6.85 -9.76 -29.47
N SER A 128 7.30 -10.81 -30.17
CA SER A 128 6.44 -11.83 -30.77
C SER A 128 5.32 -11.29 -31.67
N GLY A 129 5.59 -10.21 -32.42
CA GLY A 129 4.63 -9.59 -33.35
C GLY A 129 3.75 -8.51 -32.72
N VAL A 130 3.89 -8.27 -31.42
CA VAL A 130 3.30 -7.10 -30.74
C VAL A 130 4.34 -5.99 -30.71
N PHE A 131 3.91 -4.77 -31.03
CA PHE A 131 4.76 -3.60 -31.05
C PHE A 131 4.29 -2.59 -30.01
N LEU A 132 5.22 -2.08 -29.19
CA LEU A 132 4.94 -1.04 -28.21
C LEU A 132 5.81 0.18 -28.50
N THR A 133 5.18 1.34 -28.61
CA THR A 133 5.84 2.64 -28.77
C THR A 133 5.57 3.49 -27.53
N ALA A 134 6.61 4.17 -27.04
CA ALA A 134 6.52 5.16 -25.97
C ALA A 134 7.00 6.52 -26.47
N GLU A 135 6.21 7.55 -26.21
CA GLU A 135 6.48 8.93 -26.62
C GLU A 135 6.49 9.85 -25.40
N LYS A 136 7.51 10.70 -25.30
CA LYS A 136 7.57 11.70 -24.21
C LYS A 136 6.61 12.84 -24.51
N MET A 137 5.76 13.15 -23.54
CA MET A 137 4.86 14.30 -23.62
C MET A 137 5.42 15.44 -22.75
N GLU A 138 4.94 15.57 -21.52
CA GLU A 138 5.29 16.64 -20.59
C GLU A 138 6.19 16.11 -19.46
N GLN A 139 7.08 16.95 -18.93
CA GLN A 139 7.83 16.67 -17.71
C GLN A 139 7.32 17.56 -16.57
N LYS A 140 6.98 16.97 -15.43
CA LYS A 140 6.62 17.68 -14.19
C LYS A 140 7.52 17.20 -13.05
N GLY A 141 8.46 18.05 -12.64
CA GLY A 141 9.49 17.66 -11.68
C GLY A 141 10.30 16.46 -12.18
N GLU A 142 10.27 15.36 -11.43
CA GLU A 142 10.98 14.12 -11.76
C GLU A 142 10.16 13.14 -12.62
N SER A 143 8.85 13.37 -12.75
CA SER A 143 7.96 12.48 -13.52
C SER A 143 7.73 12.99 -14.94
N PHE A 144 7.44 12.05 -15.83
CA PHE A 144 7.18 12.27 -17.24
C PHE A 144 5.82 11.70 -17.59
N THR A 145 4.99 12.48 -18.27
CA THR A 145 3.80 11.94 -18.94
C THR A 145 4.27 11.26 -20.22
N ILE A 146 3.99 9.97 -20.34
CA ILE A 146 4.33 9.14 -21.51
C ILE A 146 3.04 8.71 -22.19
N ARG A 147 2.98 8.89 -23.51
CA ARG A 147 1.96 8.27 -24.35
C ARG A 147 2.47 6.92 -24.83
N PHE A 148 1.74 5.87 -24.51
CA PHE A 148 1.96 4.54 -25.06
C PHE A 148 1.00 4.29 -26.20
N SER A 149 1.49 3.68 -27.27
CA SER A 149 0.69 3.18 -28.38
C SER A 149 1.19 1.81 -28.82
N TRP A 150 0.29 0.94 -29.24
CA TRP A 150 0.65 -0.43 -29.59
C TRP A 150 -0.15 -1.01 -30.75
N GLU A 151 0.46 -2.03 -31.36
CA GLU A 151 -0.14 -2.87 -32.39
C GLU A 151 0.04 -4.35 -31.99
N PRO A 152 -0.99 -5.19 -32.12
CA PRO A 152 -2.29 -4.87 -32.71
C PRO A 152 -3.21 -4.17 -31.69
N GLN A 153 -4.11 -3.29 -32.17
CA GLN A 153 -4.81 -2.32 -31.31
C GLN A 153 -5.89 -2.94 -30.43
N GLU A 154 -6.32 -4.17 -30.71
CA GLU A 154 -7.33 -4.90 -29.95
C GLU A 154 -6.88 -5.31 -28.54
N LEU A 155 -5.57 -5.36 -28.29
CA LEU A 155 -5.01 -5.65 -26.98
C LEU A 155 -5.32 -4.52 -26.00
N CYS A 156 -5.68 -4.89 -24.79
CA CYS A 156 -5.81 -4.00 -23.65
C CYS A 156 -4.44 -3.63 -23.08
N PHE A 157 -4.36 -2.49 -22.39
CA PHE A 157 -3.10 -2.05 -21.80
C PHE A 157 -2.54 -3.02 -20.74
N SER A 158 -3.40 -3.71 -19.97
CA SER A 158 -2.94 -4.77 -19.05
C SER A 158 -2.17 -5.88 -19.78
N GLU A 159 -2.65 -6.32 -20.94
CA GLU A 159 -1.97 -7.34 -21.76
C GLU A 159 -0.61 -6.81 -22.26
N ILE A 160 -0.53 -5.53 -22.62
CA ILE A 160 0.74 -4.88 -22.98
C ILE A 160 1.73 -4.87 -21.81
N LEU A 161 1.26 -4.55 -20.60
CA LEU A 161 2.11 -4.63 -19.40
C LEU A 161 2.57 -6.07 -19.14
N GLU A 162 1.72 -7.09 -19.31
CA GLU A 162 2.13 -8.48 -19.15
C GLU A 162 3.17 -8.94 -20.18
N ILE A 163 3.05 -8.48 -21.44
CA ILE A 163 3.97 -8.86 -22.53
C ILE A 163 5.34 -8.20 -22.42
N PHE A 164 5.38 -6.90 -22.06
CA PHE A 164 6.61 -6.09 -22.10
C PHE A 164 7.16 -5.72 -20.73
N GLY A 165 6.31 -5.77 -19.72
CA GLY A 165 6.61 -5.30 -18.38
C GLY A 165 7.32 -6.33 -17.53
N LYS A 166 7.86 -5.84 -16.42
CA LYS A 166 8.40 -6.64 -15.33
C LYS A 166 7.79 -6.18 -14.02
N VAL A 167 7.72 -7.08 -13.06
CA VAL A 167 7.31 -6.74 -11.69
C VAL A 167 8.27 -5.68 -11.13
N PRO A 168 7.76 -4.53 -10.68
CA PRO A 168 8.56 -3.49 -10.05
C PRO A 168 8.95 -3.91 -8.63
N LEU A 169 10.14 -4.50 -8.47
CA LEU A 169 10.69 -4.74 -7.14
C LEU A 169 11.11 -3.42 -6.47
N PRO A 170 10.88 -3.25 -5.16
CA PRO A 170 11.35 -2.10 -4.40
C PRO A 170 12.86 -1.85 -4.55
N PRO A 171 13.34 -0.60 -4.46
CA PRO A 171 14.74 -0.26 -4.72
C PRO A 171 15.74 -0.91 -3.75
N TYR A 172 15.31 -1.30 -2.55
CA TYR A 172 16.14 -2.02 -1.57
C TYR A 172 16.29 -3.52 -1.86
N ILE A 173 15.51 -4.08 -2.80
CA ILE A 173 15.73 -5.42 -3.34
C ILE A 173 16.71 -5.28 -4.51
N ASN A 174 18.01 -5.41 -4.21
CA ASN A 174 19.08 -5.12 -5.14
C ASN A 174 19.40 -6.32 -6.06
N ARG A 175 18.38 -6.76 -6.79
CA ARG A 175 18.50 -7.79 -7.83
C ARG A 175 17.48 -7.53 -8.95
N ASN A 176 17.72 -8.15 -10.10
CA ASN A 176 16.73 -8.14 -11.16
C ASN A 176 15.51 -9.01 -10.79
N PRO A 177 14.29 -8.61 -11.22
CA PRO A 177 13.11 -9.47 -11.10
C PRO A 177 13.30 -10.79 -11.85
N GLU A 178 12.86 -11.88 -11.21
CA GLU A 178 12.84 -13.23 -11.76
C GLU A 178 11.41 -13.66 -12.06
N ASN A 179 11.24 -14.72 -12.86
CA ASN A 179 9.91 -15.26 -13.18
C ASN A 179 9.14 -15.66 -11.92
N SER A 180 9.86 -16.09 -10.87
CA SER A 180 9.27 -16.43 -9.57
C SER A 180 8.58 -15.21 -8.93
N ASP A 181 9.06 -13.98 -9.12
CA ASP A 181 8.47 -12.76 -8.54
C ASP A 181 7.08 -12.45 -9.08
N ASN A 182 6.74 -12.89 -10.31
CA ASN A 182 5.39 -12.75 -10.86
C ASN A 182 4.32 -13.42 -9.99
N ILE A 183 4.72 -14.48 -9.27
CA ILE A 183 3.88 -15.23 -8.33
C ILE A 183 4.23 -14.80 -6.89
N ARG A 184 5.52 -14.63 -6.61
CA ARG A 184 6.05 -14.49 -5.25
C ARG A 184 6.01 -13.06 -4.71
N TYR A 185 5.82 -12.05 -5.54
CA TYR A 185 5.55 -10.67 -5.12
C TYR A 185 4.06 -10.35 -5.18
N GLN A 186 3.24 -11.31 -4.76
CA GLN A 186 1.78 -11.21 -4.74
C GLN A 186 1.22 -11.96 -3.52
N THR A 187 0.10 -11.45 -2.99
CA THR A 187 -0.70 -12.16 -1.99
C THR A 187 -1.57 -13.22 -2.65
N VAL A 188 -1.92 -14.29 -1.92
CA VAL A 188 -2.76 -15.38 -2.46
C VAL A 188 -4.22 -14.95 -2.72
N PHE A 189 -4.61 -13.78 -2.22
CA PHE A 189 -5.94 -13.19 -2.35
C PHE A 189 -5.95 -11.94 -3.25
N ALA A 190 -4.87 -11.66 -3.98
CA ALA A 190 -4.82 -10.54 -4.91
C ALA A 190 -5.83 -10.74 -6.05
N LYS A 191 -6.62 -9.70 -6.33
CA LYS A 191 -7.74 -9.79 -7.27
C LYS A 191 -7.79 -8.66 -8.29
N TYR A 192 -7.56 -7.41 -7.85
CA TYR A 192 -7.78 -6.22 -8.68
C TYR A 192 -6.47 -5.56 -9.09
N GLU A 193 -6.16 -5.58 -10.38
CA GLU A 193 -4.94 -4.98 -10.95
C GLU A 193 -4.89 -3.48 -10.73
N GLY A 194 -3.73 -2.99 -10.30
CA GLY A 194 -3.44 -1.56 -10.34
C GLY A 194 -2.36 -1.04 -9.42
N SER A 195 -1.73 -1.89 -8.61
CA SER A 195 -0.63 -1.45 -7.74
C SER A 195 0.74 -1.65 -8.36
N VAL A 196 1.66 -0.71 -8.12
CA VAL A 196 3.08 -0.89 -8.45
C VAL A 196 3.88 -1.52 -7.31
N ALA A 197 3.23 -1.85 -6.19
CA ALA A 197 3.84 -2.50 -5.04
C ALA A 197 2.87 -3.50 -4.42
N ALA A 198 3.40 -4.60 -3.90
CA ALA A 198 2.59 -5.59 -3.20
C ALA A 198 2.20 -5.07 -1.80
N PRO A 199 1.03 -5.44 -1.26
CA PRO A 199 0.73 -5.25 0.15
C PRO A 199 1.54 -6.28 0.97
N THR A 200 2.79 -5.94 1.28
CA THR A 200 3.83 -6.90 1.70
C THR A 200 3.52 -7.65 2.98
N ALA A 201 2.79 -7.03 3.93
CA ALA A 201 2.35 -7.69 5.15
C ALA A 201 1.37 -8.84 4.85
N GLY A 202 0.61 -8.72 3.77
CA GLY A 202 -0.29 -9.77 3.28
C GLY A 202 0.44 -10.96 2.67
N LEU A 203 1.74 -10.84 2.31
CA LEU A 203 2.49 -11.92 1.67
C LEU A 203 2.65 -13.14 2.58
N HIS A 204 2.68 -12.93 3.90
CA HIS A 204 2.84 -13.99 4.90
C HIS A 204 1.63 -14.92 5.02
N PHE A 205 0.46 -14.49 4.54
CA PHE A 205 -0.76 -15.28 4.61
C PHE A 205 -0.82 -16.28 3.46
N THR A 206 -0.67 -17.55 3.80
CA THR A 206 -0.96 -18.69 2.91
C THR A 206 -2.44 -19.05 2.99
N GLU A 207 -2.95 -19.82 2.02
CA GLU A 207 -4.33 -20.34 2.07
C GLU A 207 -4.61 -21.12 3.36
N ASN A 208 -3.60 -21.83 3.88
CA ASN A 208 -3.69 -22.57 5.12
C ASN A 208 -3.89 -21.64 6.34
N ILE A 209 -3.16 -20.52 6.40
CA ILE A 209 -3.34 -19.52 7.46
C ILE A 209 -4.72 -18.88 7.37
N LEU A 210 -5.17 -18.51 6.18
CA LEU A 210 -6.51 -17.93 5.99
C LEU A 210 -7.60 -18.90 6.44
N LYS A 211 -7.47 -20.20 6.13
CA LYS A 211 -8.39 -21.24 6.61
C LYS A 211 -8.37 -21.35 8.13
N LYS A 212 -7.19 -21.44 8.74
CA LYS A 212 -7.00 -21.55 10.20
C LYS A 212 -7.58 -20.36 10.97
N LEU A 213 -7.49 -19.15 10.40
CA LEU A 213 -8.10 -17.94 10.96
C LEU A 213 -9.63 -18.04 10.96
N ASN A 214 -10.23 -18.46 9.84
CA ASN A 214 -11.68 -18.68 9.77
C ASN A 214 -12.16 -19.74 10.77
N GLU A 215 -11.45 -20.86 10.90
CA GLU A 215 -11.73 -21.92 11.88
C GLU A 215 -11.60 -21.42 13.34
N SER A 216 -10.75 -20.42 13.58
CA SER A 216 -10.58 -19.76 14.88
C SER A 216 -11.63 -18.66 15.14
N GLY A 217 -12.62 -18.49 14.26
CA GLY A 217 -13.66 -17.46 14.38
C GLY A 217 -13.16 -16.03 14.10
N ILE A 218 -12.02 -15.88 13.43
CA ILE A 218 -11.46 -14.59 13.02
C ILE A 218 -11.98 -14.28 11.62
N GLN A 219 -12.71 -13.18 11.49
CA GLN A 219 -13.32 -12.77 10.23
C GLN A 219 -12.30 -12.09 9.31
N GLN A 220 -12.59 -12.09 8.01
CA GLN A 220 -11.72 -11.52 6.99
C GLN A 220 -12.54 -10.64 6.05
N GLN A 221 -12.08 -9.42 5.84
CA GLN A 221 -12.65 -8.48 4.87
C GLN A 221 -11.54 -7.89 4.00
N TYR A 222 -11.92 -7.51 2.79
CA TYR A 222 -10.98 -7.05 1.77
C TYR A 222 -11.37 -5.68 1.26
N LEU A 223 -10.40 -4.77 1.27
CA LEU A 223 -10.44 -3.50 0.54
C LEU A 223 -9.49 -3.56 -0.64
N THR A 224 -9.69 -2.70 -1.63
CA THR A 224 -8.71 -2.49 -2.71
C THR A 224 -8.10 -1.11 -2.52
N LEU A 225 -6.77 -1.01 -2.39
CA LEU A 225 -6.07 0.27 -2.52
C LEU A 225 -4.91 0.10 -3.51
N HIS A 226 -4.91 0.94 -4.54
CA HIS A 226 -3.88 0.95 -5.58
C HIS A 226 -2.70 1.81 -5.14
N VAL A 227 -1.60 1.14 -4.81
CA VAL A 227 -0.37 1.78 -4.35
C VAL A 227 0.35 2.33 -5.57
N GLY A 228 0.54 3.65 -5.62
CA GLY A 228 1.36 4.34 -6.62
C GLY A 228 2.85 4.33 -6.27
N ALA A 229 3.68 4.87 -7.16
CA ALA A 229 5.13 4.88 -6.96
C ALA A 229 5.63 5.80 -5.84
N GLY A 230 4.77 6.70 -5.35
CA GLY A 230 5.03 7.53 -4.19
C GLY A 230 5.50 6.75 -2.96
N THR A 231 5.04 5.50 -2.83
CA THR A 231 5.38 4.60 -1.72
C THR A 231 6.84 4.16 -1.71
N PHE A 232 7.57 4.32 -2.82
CA PHE A 232 9.01 4.04 -2.88
C PHE A 232 9.88 5.27 -2.61
N LYS A 233 9.30 6.46 -2.47
CA LYS A 233 10.08 7.68 -2.22
C LYS A 233 10.44 7.77 -0.74
N PRO A 234 11.74 7.89 -0.40
CA PRO A 234 12.14 8.18 0.97
C PRO A 234 11.66 9.57 1.38
N VAL A 235 11.45 9.78 2.68
CA VAL A 235 11.21 11.12 3.21
C VAL A 235 12.54 11.88 3.13
N THR A 236 12.62 12.87 2.26
CA THR A 236 13.81 13.71 2.09
C THR A 236 13.76 14.99 2.92
N ALA A 237 12.58 15.37 3.40
CA ALA A 237 12.41 16.52 4.27
C ALA A 237 12.87 16.19 5.69
N GLN A 238 13.47 17.17 6.38
CA GLN A 238 13.87 17.01 7.77
C GLN A 238 12.64 16.97 8.68
N ASN A 239 11.71 17.91 8.47
CA ASN A 239 10.48 18.00 9.24
C ASN A 239 9.32 17.34 8.48
N ILE A 240 8.46 16.62 9.19
CA ILE A 240 7.37 15.88 8.54
C ILE A 240 6.27 16.78 7.94
N ASN A 241 6.14 18.02 8.41
CA ASN A 241 5.18 18.99 7.87
C ASN A 241 5.52 19.44 6.43
N GLU A 242 6.79 19.31 6.02
CA GLU A 242 7.27 19.60 4.67
C GLU A 242 7.09 18.42 3.71
N HIS A 243 6.78 17.23 4.23
CA HIS A 243 6.53 16.05 3.41
C HIS A 243 5.12 16.06 2.83
N GLU A 244 5.00 15.88 1.53
CA GLU A 244 3.73 15.70 0.83
C GLU A 244 3.45 14.21 0.63
N MET A 245 2.34 13.73 1.21
CA MET A 245 1.83 12.39 0.98
C MET A 245 1.19 12.30 -0.39
N HIS A 246 1.56 11.26 -1.13
CA HIS A 246 0.90 10.94 -2.39
C HIS A 246 -0.55 10.49 -2.16
N GLU A 247 -1.42 10.91 -3.08
CA GLU A 247 -2.80 10.45 -3.13
C GLU A 247 -2.86 8.99 -3.58
N GLU A 248 -3.58 8.17 -2.82
CA GLU A 248 -3.83 6.77 -3.15
C GLU A 248 -5.33 6.50 -3.23
N HIS A 249 -5.73 5.87 -4.34
CA HIS A 249 -7.13 5.55 -4.62
C HIS A 249 -7.50 4.19 -4.02
N PHE A 250 -8.66 4.13 -3.38
CA PHE A 250 -9.21 2.92 -2.81
C PHE A 250 -10.67 2.68 -3.20
N SER A 251 -11.08 1.42 -3.10
CA SER A 251 -12.44 0.96 -3.31
C SER A 251 -12.82 -0.07 -2.25
N VAL A 252 -14.03 0.07 -1.68
CA VAL A 252 -14.61 -0.89 -0.74
C VAL A 252 -16.05 -1.20 -1.09
N SER A 253 -16.47 -2.45 -0.90
CA SER A 253 -17.84 -2.85 -1.21
C SER A 253 -18.82 -2.40 -0.13
N LYS A 254 -20.11 -2.41 -0.47
CA LYS A 254 -21.18 -2.21 0.51
C LYS A 254 -21.09 -3.21 1.67
N GLN A 255 -20.82 -4.48 1.36
CA GLN A 255 -20.68 -5.55 2.36
C GLN A 255 -19.50 -5.31 3.30
N PHE A 256 -18.41 -4.71 2.80
CA PHE A 256 -17.29 -4.33 3.64
C PHE A 256 -17.72 -3.31 4.70
N ILE A 257 -18.43 -2.25 4.30
CA ILE A 257 -18.91 -1.21 5.22
C ILE A 257 -19.88 -1.81 6.26
N GLU A 258 -20.80 -2.66 5.83
CA GLU A 258 -21.72 -3.38 6.73
C GLU A 258 -20.96 -4.27 7.73
N ALA A 259 -19.89 -4.94 7.30
CA ALA A 259 -19.06 -5.74 8.19
C ALA A 259 -18.35 -4.88 9.25
N ILE A 260 -17.84 -3.70 8.88
CA ILE A 260 -17.23 -2.76 9.86
C ILE A 260 -18.26 -2.26 10.86
N ILE A 261 -19.47 -1.91 10.42
CA ILE A 261 -20.59 -1.49 11.29
C ILE A 261 -20.92 -2.57 12.33
N ASN A 262 -20.91 -3.84 11.93
CA ASN A 262 -21.23 -4.97 12.81
C ASN A 262 -20.08 -5.34 13.77
N GLN A 263 -18.92 -4.69 13.65
CA GLN A 263 -17.71 -5.02 14.39
C GLN A 263 -17.44 -4.04 15.56
N GLU A 264 -18.37 -3.13 15.87
CA GLU A 264 -18.17 -2.04 16.86
C GLU A 264 -17.60 -2.47 18.22
N GLN A 265 -17.97 -3.65 18.71
CA GLN A 265 -17.55 -4.18 20.02
C GLN A 265 -16.32 -5.10 19.96
N ASN A 266 -15.82 -5.41 18.77
CA ASN A 266 -14.73 -6.36 18.56
C ASN A 266 -13.56 -5.69 17.83
N PRO A 267 -12.32 -6.16 18.01
CA PRO A 267 -11.16 -5.53 17.37
C PRO A 267 -11.19 -5.63 15.84
N ILE A 268 -10.80 -4.54 15.17
CA ILE A 268 -10.46 -4.51 13.74
C ILE A 268 -8.95 -4.37 13.64
N ILE A 269 -8.30 -5.31 12.95
CA ILE A 269 -6.85 -5.37 12.81
C ILE A 269 -6.51 -5.33 11.32
N PRO A 270 -6.11 -4.16 10.78
CA PRO A 270 -5.59 -4.08 9.42
C PRO A 270 -4.32 -4.90 9.23
N VAL A 271 -4.23 -5.51 8.06
CA VAL A 271 -3.04 -6.19 7.54
C VAL A 271 -2.35 -5.24 6.56
N GLY A 272 -1.26 -4.64 7.02
CA GLY A 272 -0.47 -3.64 6.32
C GLY A 272 -0.88 -2.20 6.65
N THR A 273 0.09 -1.30 6.54
CA THR A 273 -0.06 0.14 6.77
C THR A 273 -1.04 0.79 5.79
N THR A 274 -1.08 0.31 4.54
CA THR A 274 -2.05 0.73 3.53
C THR A 274 -3.49 0.46 3.97
N SER A 275 -3.79 -0.76 4.40
CA SER A 275 -5.12 -1.14 4.91
C SER A 275 -5.51 -0.29 6.13
N LEU A 276 -4.54 -0.01 7.01
CA LEU A 276 -4.74 0.86 8.17
C LEU A 276 -5.15 2.27 7.75
N ARG A 277 -4.38 2.90 6.85
CA ARG A 277 -4.65 4.26 6.37
C ARG A 277 -6.01 4.35 5.70
N THR A 278 -6.40 3.35 4.89
CA THR A 278 -7.73 3.31 4.27
C THR A 278 -8.85 3.24 5.30
N LEU A 279 -8.73 2.37 6.32
CA LEU A 279 -9.75 2.24 7.38
C LEU A 279 -9.96 3.53 8.15
N GLU A 280 -8.87 4.15 8.60
CA GLU A 280 -8.93 5.43 9.29
C GLU A 280 -9.48 6.52 8.36
N SER A 281 -9.14 6.47 7.07
CA SER A 281 -9.65 7.43 6.09
C SER A 281 -11.15 7.31 5.86
N LEU A 282 -11.68 6.08 5.77
CA LEU A 282 -13.11 5.83 5.68
C LEU A 282 -13.87 6.41 6.87
N TYR A 283 -13.37 6.21 8.09
CA TYR A 283 -13.96 6.81 9.28
C TYR A 283 -14.06 8.34 9.15
N TRP A 284 -12.96 9.01 8.80
CA TRP A 284 -12.96 10.47 8.70
C TRP A 284 -13.78 11.00 7.53
N ILE A 285 -13.85 10.28 6.40
CA ILE A 285 -14.76 10.63 5.30
C ILE A 285 -16.22 10.51 5.75
N GLY A 286 -16.56 9.48 6.54
CA GLY A 286 -17.87 9.35 7.17
C GLY A 286 -18.18 10.54 8.09
N VAL A 287 -17.24 10.92 8.94
CA VAL A 287 -17.33 12.11 9.80
C VAL A 287 -17.54 13.39 8.98
N LYS A 288 -16.78 13.58 7.89
CA LYS A 288 -16.93 14.74 6.99
C LYS A 288 -18.35 14.85 6.42
N LYS A 289 -18.95 13.71 6.04
CA LYS A 289 -20.34 13.65 5.55
C LYS A 289 -21.34 14.02 6.64
N ILE A 290 -21.17 13.51 7.87
CA ILE A 290 -22.03 13.84 9.02
C ILE A 290 -21.97 15.34 9.34
N LEU A 291 -20.75 15.89 9.41
CA LEU A 291 -20.51 17.28 9.75
C LEU A 291 -20.72 18.26 8.59
N LYS A 292 -21.03 17.74 7.39
CA LYS A 292 -21.23 18.52 6.15
C LYS A 292 -20.05 19.45 5.85
N ILE A 293 -18.82 18.97 6.11
CA ILE A 293 -17.59 19.73 5.82
C ILE A 293 -17.42 19.87 4.31
N ASP A 294 -17.53 18.75 3.59
CA ASP A 294 -17.59 18.70 2.13
C ASP A 294 -18.24 17.38 1.67
N ASN A 295 -18.50 17.27 0.36
CA ASN A 295 -19.11 16.09 -0.26
C ASN A 295 -18.09 15.16 -0.96
N GLN A 296 -16.80 15.45 -0.86
CA GLN A 296 -15.77 14.71 -1.58
C GLN A 296 -15.44 13.40 -0.87
N ASN A 297 -15.14 12.35 -1.64
CA ASN A 297 -14.71 11.05 -1.10
C ASN A 297 -13.18 11.00 -0.95
N ILE A 298 -12.58 12.09 -0.50
CA ILE A 298 -11.14 12.20 -0.27
C ILE A 298 -10.86 12.60 1.16
N LEU A 299 -9.80 12.05 1.74
CA LEU A 299 -9.21 12.56 2.97
C LEU A 299 -7.82 13.14 2.68
N HIS A 300 -7.69 14.45 2.83
CA HIS A 300 -6.40 15.12 2.70
C HIS A 300 -5.52 14.89 3.92
N GLN A 301 -4.22 15.07 3.71
CA GLN A 301 -3.14 14.64 4.60
C GLN A 301 -3.33 14.98 6.08
N TRP A 302 -3.75 16.22 6.38
CA TRP A 302 -3.85 16.73 7.75
C TRP A 302 -5.28 16.82 8.28
N GLN A 303 -6.30 16.53 7.47
CA GLN A 303 -7.71 16.73 7.84
C GLN A 303 -8.11 15.97 9.11
N ALA A 304 -7.56 14.77 9.33
CA ALA A 304 -7.83 13.98 10.54
C ALA A 304 -7.38 14.65 11.85
N TYR A 305 -6.50 15.65 11.78
CA TYR A 305 -6.02 16.42 12.93
C TYR A 305 -6.72 17.79 13.07
N GLU A 306 -7.44 18.22 12.03
CA GLU A 306 -8.14 19.52 11.95
C GLU A 306 -9.59 19.40 12.37
N ILE A 307 -10.23 18.27 12.04
CA ILE A 307 -11.63 18.04 12.34
C ILE A 307 -11.79 18.01 13.86
N GLU A 308 -12.59 18.93 14.36
CA GLU A 308 -12.90 19.05 15.78
C GLU A 308 -13.39 17.72 16.34
N GLU A 309 -12.85 17.32 17.50
CA GLU A 309 -13.13 16.03 18.12
C GLU A 309 -14.55 16.02 18.70
N LYS A 310 -15.52 15.81 17.82
CA LYS A 310 -16.89 15.42 18.18
C LYS A 310 -16.91 13.91 18.36
N MET A 311 -17.58 13.45 19.41
CA MET A 311 -17.75 12.03 19.71
C MET A 311 -18.68 11.38 18.68
N ILE A 312 -18.11 10.99 17.53
CA ILE A 312 -18.79 10.22 16.49
C ILE A 312 -18.28 8.78 16.59
N SER A 313 -19.18 7.83 16.72
CA SER A 313 -18.85 6.40 16.78
C SER A 313 -18.41 5.87 15.41
N ILE A 314 -17.70 4.73 15.41
CA ILE A 314 -17.38 3.99 14.18
C ILE A 314 -18.67 3.67 13.43
N LYS A 315 -19.71 3.24 14.14
CA LYS A 315 -21.01 2.90 13.57
C LYS A 315 -21.63 4.09 12.84
N GLU A 316 -21.72 5.25 13.47
CA GLU A 316 -22.28 6.46 12.85
C GLU A 316 -21.50 6.86 11.59
N ALA A 317 -20.16 6.91 11.67
CA ALA A 317 -19.31 7.29 10.56
C ALA A 317 -19.49 6.35 9.34
N PHE A 318 -19.49 5.03 9.56
CA PHE A 318 -19.66 4.06 8.49
C PHE A 318 -21.10 3.97 7.99
N THR A 319 -22.11 4.21 8.84
CA THR A 319 -23.51 4.34 8.39
C THR A 319 -23.68 5.53 7.45
N ALA A 320 -23.02 6.66 7.69
CA ALA A 320 -23.05 7.80 6.76
C ALA A 320 -22.46 7.46 5.38
N LEU A 321 -21.42 6.62 5.32
CA LEU A 321 -20.90 6.10 4.05
C LEU A 321 -21.91 5.17 3.37
N LEU A 322 -22.54 4.27 4.14
CA LEU A 322 -23.55 3.35 3.64
C LEU A 322 -24.76 4.08 3.05
N ASP A 323 -25.24 5.12 3.72
CA ASP A 323 -26.34 5.96 3.26
C ASP A 323 -25.98 6.71 1.98
N PHE A 324 -24.74 7.21 1.89
CA PHE A 324 -24.22 7.81 0.67
C PHE A 324 -24.22 6.81 -0.50
N MET A 325 -23.78 5.56 -0.28
CA MET A 325 -23.83 4.51 -1.30
C MET A 325 -25.26 4.16 -1.72
N ASN A 326 -26.18 4.06 -0.75
CA ASN A 326 -27.59 3.77 -1.02
C ASN A 326 -28.24 4.88 -1.85
N SER A 327 -27.96 6.14 -1.52
CA SER A 327 -28.51 7.30 -2.23
C SER A 327 -28.02 7.41 -3.68
N SER A 328 -26.80 6.96 -3.95
CA SER A 328 -26.20 6.93 -5.29
C SER A 328 -26.47 5.64 -6.07
N GLY A 329 -27.07 4.62 -5.44
CA GLY A 329 -27.25 3.29 -6.04
C GLY A 329 -25.95 2.53 -6.28
N SER A 330 -24.83 2.96 -5.70
CA SER A 330 -23.52 2.35 -5.93
C SER A 330 -23.28 1.14 -5.04
N LEU A 331 -22.73 0.06 -5.61
CA LEU A 331 -22.29 -1.13 -4.87
C LEU A 331 -20.86 -1.01 -4.32
N GLN A 332 -20.10 -0.01 -4.79
CA GLN A 332 -18.73 0.26 -4.39
C GLN A 332 -18.60 1.71 -3.91
N PHE A 333 -17.86 1.91 -2.82
CA PHE A 333 -17.44 3.21 -2.37
C PHE A 333 -16.01 3.45 -2.87
N ASN A 334 -15.87 4.36 -3.82
CA ASN A 334 -14.57 4.79 -4.34
C ASN A 334 -14.16 6.11 -3.68
N GLY A 335 -12.90 6.20 -3.28
CA GLY A 335 -12.34 7.39 -2.67
C GLY A 335 -10.82 7.41 -2.71
N SER A 336 -10.25 8.46 -2.14
CA SER A 336 -8.81 8.66 -2.10
C SER A 336 -8.32 9.02 -0.70
N THR A 337 -7.08 8.69 -0.39
CA THR A 337 -6.44 9.07 0.87
C THR A 337 -5.04 9.64 0.64
N MET A 338 -4.78 10.75 1.31
CA MET A 338 -3.44 11.30 1.51
C MET A 338 -3.05 11.25 3.00
N LEU A 339 -3.84 10.58 3.84
CA LEU A 339 -3.70 10.60 5.29
C LEU A 339 -2.28 10.22 5.71
N ILE A 340 -1.62 11.09 6.47
CA ILE A 340 -0.37 10.77 7.15
C ILE A 340 -0.67 10.46 8.62
N ILE A 341 -0.10 9.36 9.11
CA ILE A 341 -0.26 8.93 10.51
C ILE A 341 1.10 9.07 11.17
N VAL A 342 1.16 9.96 12.15
CA VAL A 342 2.38 10.29 12.90
C VAL A 342 2.12 10.20 14.41
N PRO A 343 3.16 10.13 15.25
CA PRO A 343 2.99 10.13 16.70
C PRO A 343 2.03 11.20 17.21
N GLY A 344 1.13 10.80 18.12
CA GLY A 344 0.02 11.63 18.60
C GLY A 344 -1.31 11.41 17.87
N TYR A 345 -1.33 10.63 16.77
CA TYR A 345 -2.57 10.22 16.12
C TYR A 345 -3.45 9.37 17.04
N LYS A 346 -4.76 9.66 17.07
CA LYS A 346 -5.75 8.89 17.82
C LYS A 346 -6.48 7.94 16.87
N PHE A 347 -6.12 6.66 16.90
CA PHE A 347 -6.76 5.62 16.08
C PHE A 347 -8.24 5.49 16.42
N LYS A 348 -9.08 5.60 15.40
CA LYS A 348 -10.54 5.57 15.53
C LYS A 348 -11.11 4.19 15.24
N VAL A 349 -10.49 3.45 14.30
CA VAL A 349 -10.96 2.13 13.85
C VAL A 349 -9.98 1.03 14.26
N ALA A 350 -8.70 1.17 13.92
CA ALA A 350 -7.71 0.13 14.14
C ALA A 350 -7.41 -0.08 15.63
N LYS A 351 -7.43 -1.35 16.08
CA LYS A 351 -7.07 -1.75 17.45
C LYS A 351 -5.71 -2.46 17.54
N GLY A 352 -5.00 -2.51 16.42
CA GLY A 352 -3.69 -3.10 16.26
C GLY A 352 -3.31 -3.09 14.79
N ILE A 353 -2.16 -3.65 14.44
CA ILE A 353 -1.72 -3.80 13.05
C ILE A 353 -0.85 -5.04 12.89
N ILE A 354 -1.02 -5.71 11.76
CA ILE A 354 -0.07 -6.71 11.26
C ILE A 354 0.75 -6.06 10.15
N THR A 355 2.07 -5.95 10.28
CA THR A 355 2.91 -5.26 9.30
C THR A 355 4.31 -5.87 9.19
N ASN A 356 5.10 -5.46 8.18
CA ASN A 356 6.53 -5.78 8.14
C ASN A 356 7.33 -4.77 8.98
N PHE A 357 8.63 -5.01 9.13
CA PHE A 357 9.58 -3.96 9.51
C PHE A 357 9.76 -2.96 8.36
N HIS A 358 9.90 -1.67 8.69
CA HIS A 358 9.96 -0.58 7.72
C HIS A 358 11.31 0.11 7.70
N GLN A 359 11.65 0.78 6.60
CA GLN A 359 12.92 1.50 6.47
C GLN A 359 13.07 2.58 7.58
N PRO A 360 14.30 2.86 8.04
CA PRO A 360 14.55 4.03 8.86
C PRO A 360 14.13 5.29 8.10
N LYS A 361 13.73 6.33 8.83
CA LYS A 361 13.33 7.64 8.28
C LYS A 361 12.18 7.54 7.26
N SER A 362 11.18 6.70 7.56
CA SER A 362 10.02 6.48 6.69
C SER A 362 8.71 6.85 7.36
N THR A 363 7.72 7.28 6.56
CA THR A 363 6.35 7.53 7.05
C THR A 363 5.68 6.28 7.60
N LEU A 364 6.07 5.09 7.13
CA LEU A 364 5.59 3.82 7.66
C LEU A 364 6.09 3.57 9.10
N LEU A 365 7.33 3.98 9.40
CA LEU A 365 7.85 3.89 10.76
C LEU A 365 7.19 4.90 11.70
N LEU A 366 6.85 6.11 11.21
CA LEU A 366 6.02 7.07 11.95
C LEU A 366 4.66 6.49 12.30
N LEU A 367 4.01 5.79 11.36
CA LEU A 367 2.73 5.14 11.59
C LEU A 367 2.84 4.03 12.64
N VAL A 368 3.88 3.20 12.58
CA VAL A 368 4.14 2.19 13.62
C VAL A 368 4.35 2.87 14.97
N SER A 369 5.18 3.91 15.03
CA SER A 369 5.39 4.68 16.27
C SER A 369 4.11 5.32 16.80
N ALA A 370 3.20 5.77 15.93
CA ALA A 370 1.91 6.28 16.36
C ALA A 370 1.08 5.18 17.05
N MET A 371 1.13 3.95 16.53
CA MET A 371 0.37 2.81 17.04
C MET A 371 0.88 2.30 18.40
N ILE A 372 2.20 2.19 18.57
CA ILE A 372 2.78 1.55 19.77
C ILE A 372 3.59 2.50 20.67
N GLY A 373 3.76 3.76 20.29
CA GLY A 373 4.61 4.71 21.01
C GLY A 373 6.10 4.36 20.88
N GLU A 374 6.92 4.89 21.79
CA GLU A 374 8.38 4.75 21.78
C GLU A 374 8.90 3.29 21.80
N ILE A 375 8.05 2.32 22.17
CA ILE A 375 8.41 0.89 22.18
C ILE A 375 8.78 0.36 20.79
N TRP A 376 8.47 1.09 19.71
CA TRP A 376 8.95 0.75 18.38
C TRP A 376 10.49 0.63 18.35
N LYS A 377 11.22 1.49 19.09
CA LYS A 377 12.68 1.46 19.14
C LYS A 377 13.18 0.13 19.72
N GLU A 378 12.64 -0.25 20.88
CA GLU A 378 12.95 -1.53 21.53
C GLU A 378 12.54 -2.72 20.66
N SER A 379 11.40 -2.65 19.98
CA SER A 379 10.93 -3.70 19.08
C SER A 379 11.87 -3.91 17.88
N TYR A 380 12.38 -2.83 17.30
CA TYR A 380 13.30 -2.90 16.15
C TYR A 380 14.71 -3.33 16.58
N LEU A 381 15.18 -2.90 17.76
CA LEU A 381 16.44 -3.38 18.33
C LEU A 381 16.37 -4.87 18.66
N TYR A 382 15.29 -5.31 19.33
CA TYR A 382 15.04 -6.72 19.59
C TYR A 382 15.08 -7.55 18.30
N ALA A 383 14.44 -7.05 17.24
CA ALA A 383 14.45 -7.71 15.94
C ALA A 383 15.86 -7.84 15.33
N LEU A 384 16.69 -6.81 15.44
CA LEU A 384 18.08 -6.85 14.97
C LEU A 384 18.93 -7.85 15.76
N ASP A 385 18.75 -7.88 17.08
CA ASP A 385 19.47 -8.75 18.02
C ASP A 385 19.05 -10.22 17.91
N ASN A 386 17.83 -10.48 17.43
CA ASN A 386 17.26 -11.83 17.30
C ASN A 386 17.13 -12.28 15.84
N ASP A 387 18.00 -11.79 14.95
CA ASP A 387 18.10 -12.23 13.54
C ASP A 387 16.76 -12.20 12.79
N PHE A 388 15.99 -11.13 12.94
CA PHE A 388 14.84 -10.88 12.07
C PHE A 388 15.30 -10.31 10.73
N ARG A 389 14.53 -10.62 9.70
CA ARG A 389 14.67 -10.10 8.34
C ARG A 389 13.71 -8.93 8.15
N PHE A 390 14.13 -7.91 7.43
CA PHE A 390 13.42 -6.63 7.34
C PHE A 390 12.79 -6.42 5.95
N LEU A 391 11.86 -5.46 5.88
CA LEU A 391 11.19 -4.98 4.65
C LEU A 391 10.29 -6.04 3.97
N SER A 392 10.03 -5.89 2.67
CA SER A 392 8.96 -6.59 1.94
C SER A 392 8.93 -8.11 2.10
N TYR A 393 10.09 -8.75 1.99
CA TYR A 393 10.25 -10.21 2.07
C TYR A 393 10.79 -10.68 3.42
N GLY A 394 10.91 -9.74 4.36
CA GLY A 394 11.40 -10.00 5.70
C GLY A 394 10.41 -10.77 6.55
N ASP A 395 10.44 -10.50 7.83
CA ASP A 395 9.56 -11.08 8.84
C ASP A 395 8.41 -10.11 9.16
N CYS A 396 7.51 -10.52 10.06
CA CYS A 396 6.28 -9.82 10.34
C CYS A 396 6.21 -9.37 11.81
N CYS A 397 5.43 -8.32 12.06
CA CYS A 397 5.09 -7.80 13.37
C CYS A 397 3.58 -7.88 13.57
N LEU A 398 3.15 -8.29 14.76
CA LEU A 398 1.80 -8.09 15.29
C LEU A 398 1.90 -7.11 16.45
N PHE A 399 1.37 -5.91 16.24
CA PHE A 399 1.34 -4.85 17.25
C PHE A 399 -0.09 -4.70 17.80
N LEU A 400 -0.26 -5.04 19.08
CA LEU A 400 -1.51 -4.93 19.84
C LEU A 400 -1.26 -4.04 21.05
N PRO A 401 -1.37 -2.70 20.92
CA PRO A 401 -0.97 -1.76 21.98
C PRO A 401 -1.78 -1.87 23.29
N GLY A 402 -2.89 -2.62 23.27
CA GLY A 402 -3.86 -2.64 24.37
C GLY A 402 -4.71 -1.37 24.40
N SER A 403 -5.82 -1.43 25.13
CA SER A 403 -6.66 -0.27 25.44
C SER A 403 -6.11 0.52 26.61
#